data_AF-A0AB34C0S5-F1
#
_entry.id   AF-A0AB34C0S5-F1
#
_cell.length_a   1.000
_cell.length_b   1.000
_cell.length_c   1.000
_cell.angle_alpha   90.00
_cell.angle_beta   90.00
_cell.angle_gamma   90.00
#
_symmetry.space_group_name_H-M   'P 1'
#
loop_
_entity.id
_entity.type
_entity.pdbx_description
1 polymer ?
#
loop_
_entity_poly.entity_id
_entity_poly.type
_entity_poly.pdbx_seq_one_letter_code
_entity_poly.pdbx_strand_id
1 'polypeptide(L)'
;MKLDKKLAIARRNQELGGAVLGVNNCHFAELSRSRNIWWFDLPVGRLAIGQYEWIHLLLYTPSTDQLLHLKVPTLFLREKLEGLVVRNAGKRKAALSLELSADKDSFLKDVRPAGTGVNFAQFQQ
;
A
#
# COMPACT_ATOMS: atom_id res chain seq x y z
N MET A 1 -1.96 -7.76 21.42
CA MET A 1 -2.04 -8.73 20.30
C MET A 1 -1.36 -8.09 19.09
N LYS A 2 -0.50 -8.80 18.34
CA LYS A 2 0.07 -8.26 17.11
C LYS A 2 -1.01 -8.29 16.02
N LEU A 3 -1.31 -7.14 15.41
CA LEU A 3 -2.27 -7.08 14.30
C LEU A 3 -1.61 -7.68 13.06
N ASP A 4 -2.14 -8.81 12.59
CA ASP A 4 -1.74 -9.40 11.31
C ASP A 4 -2.66 -8.95 10.17
N LYS A 5 -2.32 -9.32 8.94
CA LYS A 5 -3.10 -8.97 7.74
C LYS A 5 -4.56 -9.42 7.81
N LYS A 6 -4.84 -10.62 8.33
CA LYS A 6 -6.22 -11.16 8.36
C LYS A 6 -7.05 -10.37 9.36
N LEU A 7 -6.49 -10.10 10.53
CA LEU A 7 -7.13 -9.30 11.57
C LEU A 7 -7.32 -7.84 11.13
N ALA A 8 -6.34 -7.25 10.44
CA ALA A 8 -6.45 -5.91 9.88
C ALA A 8 -7.57 -5.80 8.83
N ILE A 9 -7.68 -6.79 7.94
CA ILE A 9 -8.79 -6.88 6.97
C ILE A 9 -10.14 -7.00 7.68
N ALA A 10 -10.24 -7.89 8.68
CA ALA A 10 -11.48 -8.09 9.42
C ALA A 10 -11.92 -6.81 10.14
N ARG A 11 -11.00 -6.15 10.86
CA ARG A 11 -11.23 -4.86 11.53
C ARG A 11 -11.72 -3.81 10.53
N ARG A 12 -11.03 -3.64 9.39
CA ARG A 12 -11.43 -2.61 8.42
C ARG A 12 -12.74 -2.93 7.70
N ASN A 13 -13.03 -4.20 7.42
CA ASN A 13 -14.33 -4.60 6.86
C ASN A 13 -15.49 -4.31 7.82
N GLN A 14 -15.28 -4.52 9.13
CA GLN A 14 -16.28 -4.17 10.14
C GLN A 14 -16.57 -2.65 10.13
N GLU A 15 -15.54 -1.82 10.03
CA GLU A 15 -15.66 -0.36 9.92
C GLU A 15 -16.35 0.08 8.61
N LEU A 16 -16.15 -0.65 7.52
CA LEU A 16 -16.78 -0.40 6.22
C LEU A 16 -18.22 -0.94 6.12
N GLY A 17 -18.72 -1.65 7.14
CA GLY A 17 -20.06 -2.23 7.14
C GLY A 17 -20.24 -3.43 6.18
N GLY A 18 -19.16 -4.07 5.72
CA GLY A 18 -19.24 -5.19 4.79
C GLY A 18 -17.89 -5.80 4.39
N ALA A 19 -17.93 -6.96 3.73
CA ALA A 19 -16.75 -7.71 3.30
C ALA A 19 -16.16 -7.17 1.98
N VAL A 20 -15.60 -5.96 2.02
CA VAL A 20 -15.02 -5.27 0.84
C VAL A 20 -13.57 -5.70 0.58
N LEU A 21 -12.80 -5.86 1.66
CA LEU A 21 -11.39 -6.22 1.62
C LEU A 21 -11.21 -7.73 1.76
N GLY A 22 -10.32 -8.28 0.96
CA GLY A 22 -9.94 -9.68 0.96
C GLY A 22 -8.43 -9.86 0.85
N VAL A 23 -7.94 -11.08 1.10
CA VAL A 23 -6.49 -11.38 1.08
C VAL A 23 -5.85 -11.09 -0.28
N ASN A 24 -6.64 -11.16 -1.36
CA ASN A 24 -6.17 -11.01 -2.73
C ASN A 24 -6.12 -9.55 -3.23
N ASN A 25 -7.05 -8.69 -2.81
CA ASN A 25 -7.09 -7.27 -3.23
C ASN A 25 -6.45 -6.31 -2.20
N CYS A 26 -6.15 -6.80 -1.00
CA CYS A 26 -5.57 -6.02 0.09
C CYS A 26 -4.11 -6.39 0.36
N HIS A 27 -3.29 -5.39 0.65
CA HIS A 27 -1.94 -5.50 1.16
C HIS A 27 -1.87 -4.87 2.56
N PHE A 28 -0.92 -5.33 3.36
CA PHE A 28 -0.76 -4.91 4.75
C PHE A 28 0.71 -4.64 5.05
N ALA A 29 0.99 -3.54 5.73
CA ALA A 29 2.31 -3.21 6.23
C ALA A 29 2.20 -2.66 7.66
N GLU A 30 3.13 -3.07 8.50
CA GLU A 30 3.35 -2.49 9.82
C GLU A 30 4.41 -1.39 9.72
N LEU A 31 4.23 -0.29 10.46
CA LEU A 31 5.17 0.84 10.46
C LEU A 31 6.57 0.38 10.92
N SER A 32 7.56 0.57 10.06
CA SER A 32 8.96 0.40 10.43
C SER A 32 9.42 1.61 11.24
N ARG A 33 9.59 1.46 12.56
CA ARG A 33 9.99 2.57 13.45
C ARG A 33 11.37 3.14 13.14
N SER A 34 12.30 2.33 12.66
CA SER A 34 13.67 2.77 12.37
C SER A 34 13.75 3.62 11.10
N ARG A 35 12.85 3.40 10.15
CA ARG A 35 12.82 4.10 8.86
C ARG A 35 11.63 5.06 8.73
N ASN A 36 10.72 5.07 9.70
CA ASN A 36 9.45 5.78 9.73
C ASN A 36 8.60 5.63 8.45
N ILE A 37 8.50 4.39 7.92
CA ILE A 37 7.77 4.09 6.68
C ILE A 37 6.92 2.82 6.80
N TRP A 38 5.88 2.74 5.97
CA TRP A 38 5.22 1.48 5.62
C TRP A 38 5.75 0.99 4.27
N TRP A 39 6.28 -0.23 4.24
CA TRP A 39 6.85 -0.83 3.03
C TRP A 39 5.91 -1.87 2.43
N PHE A 40 5.66 -1.74 1.13
CA PHE A 40 4.89 -2.70 0.33
C PHE A 40 5.70 -3.22 -0.86
N ASP A 41 5.49 -4.50 -1.18
CA ASP A 41 5.79 -5.07 -2.49
C ASP A 41 4.48 -5.52 -3.14
N LEU A 42 4.09 -4.83 -4.20
CA LEU A 42 2.87 -5.10 -4.97
C LEU A 42 3.25 -5.88 -6.23
N PRO A 43 2.78 -7.13 -6.42
CA PRO A 43 3.06 -7.86 -7.65
C PRO A 43 2.56 -7.07 -8.86
N VAL A 44 3.44 -6.79 -9.84
CA VAL A 44 3.10 -5.97 -11.02
C VAL A 44 1.95 -6.61 -11.81
N GLY A 45 1.84 -7.94 -11.81
CA GLY A 45 0.72 -8.65 -12.44
C GLY A 45 -0.66 -8.26 -11.88
N ARG A 46 -0.77 -7.74 -10.65
CA ARG A 46 -2.03 -7.24 -10.09
C ARG A 46 -2.44 -5.88 -10.65
N LEU A 47 -1.51 -5.17 -11.31
CA LEU A 47 -1.77 -3.90 -11.96
C LEU A 47 -2.29 -4.07 -13.39
N ALA A 48 -2.33 -5.30 -13.91
CA ALA A 48 -2.79 -5.56 -15.28
C ALA A 48 -4.26 -5.14 -15.48
N ILE A 49 -4.56 -4.66 -16.68
CA ILE A 49 -5.92 -4.26 -17.08
C ILE A 49 -6.86 -5.46 -16.94
N GLY A 50 -8.05 -5.24 -16.37
CA GLY A 50 -9.07 -6.27 -16.19
C GLY A 50 -8.88 -7.18 -14.98
N GLN A 51 -7.83 -6.99 -14.15
CA GLN A 51 -7.64 -7.76 -12.91
C GLN A 51 -8.37 -7.13 -11.72
N TYR A 52 -7.86 -6.00 -11.24
CA TYR A 52 -8.43 -5.25 -10.12
C TYR A 52 -8.53 -3.78 -10.50
N GLU A 53 -9.67 -3.17 -10.21
CA GLU A 53 -9.83 -1.72 -10.35
C GLU A 53 -9.04 -0.97 -9.26
N TRP A 54 -8.97 -1.55 -8.06
CA TRP A 54 -8.34 -0.95 -6.88
C TRP A 54 -7.35 -1.91 -6.22
N ILE A 55 -6.28 -1.34 -5.67
CA ILE A 55 -5.44 -2.00 -4.67
C ILE A 55 -5.70 -1.32 -3.33
N HIS A 56 -5.91 -2.15 -2.30
CA HIS A 56 -6.10 -1.67 -0.94
C HIS A 56 -4.79 -1.81 -0.16
N LEU A 57 -4.32 -0.73 0.45
CA LEU A 57 -3.17 -0.72 1.33
C LEU A 57 -3.63 -0.45 2.75
N LEU A 58 -3.34 -1.38 3.66
CA LEU A 58 -3.56 -1.22 5.09
C LEU A 58 -2.22 -0.90 5.77
N LEU A 59 -2.15 0.26 6.41
CA LEU A 59 -0.95 0.80 7.05
C LEU A 59 -1.18 0.84 8.55
N TYR A 60 -0.52 -0.06 9.29
CA TYR A 60 -0.71 -0.19 10.72
C TYR A 60 0.41 0.49 11.50
N THR A 61 0.06 1.28 12.52
CA THR A 61 0.98 1.90 13.48
C THR A 61 0.82 1.26 14.85
N PRO A 62 1.73 0.34 15.26
CA PRO A 62 1.56 -0.40 16.51
C PRO A 62 1.55 0.46 17.77
N SER A 63 2.24 1.61 17.77
CA SER A 63 2.34 2.48 18.95
C SER A 63 1.04 3.21 19.28
N THR A 64 0.17 3.42 18.29
CA THR A 64 -1.12 4.13 18.44
C THR A 64 -2.32 3.25 18.15
N ASP A 65 -2.10 1.97 17.81
CA ASP A 65 -3.13 1.06 17.29
C ASP A 65 -3.96 1.64 16.13
N GLN A 66 -3.33 2.53 15.35
CA GLN A 66 -3.96 3.15 14.19
C GLN A 66 -3.83 2.24 12.97
N LEU A 67 -4.93 2.05 12.24
CA LEU A 67 -4.97 1.34 10.97
C LEU A 67 -5.49 2.29 9.89
N LEU A 68 -4.61 2.77 9.02
CA LEU A 68 -5.00 3.57 7.86
C LEU A 68 -5.34 2.65 6.68
N HIS A 69 -6.23 3.12 5.82
CA HIS A 69 -6.65 2.43 4.61
C HIS A 69 -6.52 3.37 3.41
N LEU A 70 -5.71 2.97 2.42
CA LEU A 70 -5.67 3.62 1.12
C LEU A 70 -6.35 2.74 0.09
N LYS A 71 -7.28 3.34 -0.68
CA LYS A 71 -7.92 2.71 -1.83
C LYS A 71 -7.33 3.31 -3.11
N VAL A 72 -6.29 2.68 -3.63
CA VAL A 72 -5.49 3.21 -4.74
C VAL A 72 -5.99 2.64 -6.07
N PRO A 73 -6.39 3.47 -7.06
CA PRO A 73 -6.74 2.96 -8.38
C PRO A 73 -5.54 2.30 -9.05
N THR A 74 -5.73 1.12 -9.65
CA THR A 74 -4.63 0.47 -10.40
C THR A 74 -4.22 1.28 -11.62
N LEU A 75 -5.13 2.08 -12.18
CA LEU A 75 -4.82 3.03 -13.25
C LEU A 75 -3.78 4.06 -12.83
N PHE A 76 -3.95 4.67 -11.65
CA PHE A 76 -2.98 5.63 -11.11
C PHE A 76 -1.59 5.00 -10.97
N LEU A 77 -1.50 3.77 -10.46
CA LEU A 77 -0.24 3.06 -10.33
C LEU A 77 0.42 2.75 -11.69
N ARG A 78 -0.38 2.44 -12.72
CA ARG A 78 0.13 2.24 -14.08
C ARG A 78 0.65 3.55 -14.67
N GLU A 79 -0.08 4.65 -14.52
CA GLU A 79 0.30 5.98 -15.03
C GLU A 79 1.53 6.55 -14.33
N LYS A 80 1.73 6.21 -13.05
CA LYS A 80 2.89 6.64 -12.27
C LYS A 80 4.04 5.63 -12.25
N LEU A 81 3.95 4.54 -13.02
CA LEU A 81 4.90 3.43 -12.93
C LEU A 81 6.35 3.86 -13.21
N GLU A 82 6.57 4.77 -14.15
CA GLU A 82 7.90 5.34 -14.45
C GLU A 82 8.49 6.13 -13.27
N GLY A 83 7.64 6.74 -12.45
CA GLY A 83 8.03 7.47 -11.25
C GLY A 83 8.13 6.62 -9.99
N LEU A 84 7.95 5.31 -10.11
CA LEU A 84 7.95 4.37 -9.00
C LEU A 84 9.02 3.29 -9.20
N VAL A 85 9.43 2.65 -8.11
CA VAL A 85 10.49 1.64 -8.17
C VAL A 85 9.91 0.24 -8.39
N VAL A 86 10.21 -0.37 -9.53
CA VAL A 86 9.91 -1.79 -9.81
C VAL A 86 11.14 -2.66 -9.53
N ARG A 87 11.04 -3.54 -8.54
CA ARG A 87 12.06 -4.57 -8.27
C ARG A 87 11.86 -5.75 -9.23
N ASN A 88 12.96 -6.38 -9.64
CA ASN A 88 12.95 -7.53 -10.54
C ASN A 88 12.20 -7.26 -11.87
N ALA A 89 12.32 -6.05 -12.40
CA ALA A 89 11.69 -5.67 -13.66
C ALA A 89 12.00 -6.68 -14.78
N GLY A 90 10.99 -7.00 -15.59
CA GLY A 90 11.09 -8.01 -16.66
C GLY A 90 11.08 -9.47 -16.19
N LYS A 91 11.03 -9.76 -14.88
CA LYS A 91 10.97 -11.13 -14.34
C LYS A 91 9.57 -11.48 -13.83
N ARG A 92 9.27 -12.79 -13.73
CA ARG A 92 7.97 -13.31 -13.21
C ARG A 92 7.59 -12.78 -11.82
N LYS A 93 8.58 -12.44 -10.98
CA LYS A 93 8.39 -11.92 -9.62
C LYS A 93 8.64 -10.40 -9.55
N ALA A 94 8.36 -9.67 -10.63
CA ALA A 94 8.40 -8.21 -10.63
C ALA A 94 7.40 -7.65 -9.60
N ALA A 95 7.87 -6.72 -8.78
CA ALA A 95 7.06 -6.09 -7.76
C ALA A 95 7.30 -4.58 -7.75
N LEU A 96 6.21 -3.82 -7.75
CA LEU A 96 6.22 -2.40 -7.44
C LEU A 96 6.48 -2.26 -5.94
N SER A 97 7.63 -1.68 -5.59
CA SER A 97 8.09 -1.49 -4.22
C SER A 97 7.80 -0.07 -3.79
N LEU A 98 6.96 0.09 -2.76
CA LEU A 98 6.56 1.40 -2.22
C LEU A 98 7.07 1.56 -0.79
N GLU A 99 7.65 2.71 -0.47
CA GLU A 99 8.00 3.09 0.90
C GLU A 99 7.23 4.36 1.23
N LEU A 100 6.08 4.21 1.89
CA LEU A 100 5.22 5.34 2.22
C LEU A 100 5.65 5.94 3.55
N SER A 101 6.02 7.22 3.54
CA SER A 101 6.50 7.93 4.72
C SER A 101 5.41 8.20 5.75
N ALA A 102 5.77 8.08 7.03
CA ALA A 102 4.98 8.54 8.17
C ALA A 102 5.45 9.91 8.70
N ASP A 103 6.43 10.54 8.07
CA ASP A 103 6.88 11.89 8.45
C ASP A 103 5.84 12.93 8.09
N LYS A 104 5.65 13.92 8.96
CA LYS A 104 4.64 14.98 8.80
C LYS A 104 4.72 15.71 7.46
N ASP A 105 5.93 16.04 7.01
CA ASP A 105 6.16 16.84 5.80
C ASP A 105 6.10 16.01 4.49
N SER A 106 6.04 14.67 4.61
CA SER A 106 6.00 13.76 3.46
C SER A 106 4.99 12.62 3.66
N PHE A 107 3.97 12.86 4.49
CA PHE A 107 3.02 11.83 4.90
C PHE A 107 2.37 11.14 3.70
N LEU A 108 2.48 9.81 3.64
CA LEU A 108 2.01 8.94 2.55
C LEU A 108 2.62 9.22 1.18
N LYS A 109 3.75 9.93 1.12
CA LYS A 109 4.56 10.06 -0.08
C LYS A 109 5.47 8.85 -0.21
N ASP A 110 5.64 8.33 -1.43
CA ASP A 110 6.66 7.32 -1.72
C ASP A 110 8.06 7.95 -1.62
N VAL A 111 8.91 7.42 -0.76
CA VAL A 111 10.27 7.95 -0.49
C VAL A 111 11.37 7.02 -0.99
N ARG A 112 11.05 6.12 -1.92
CA ARG A 112 12.06 5.28 -2.58
C ARG A 112 13.12 6.18 -3.23
N PRO A 113 14.44 5.93 -3.05
CA PRO A 113 15.50 6.82 -3.55
C PRO A 113 15.51 7.07 -5.07
N ALA A 114 14.98 6.13 -5.85
CA ALA A 114 14.86 6.24 -7.31
C ALA A 114 13.43 6.56 -7.78
N GLY A 115 12.51 6.84 -6.85
CA GLY A 115 11.14 7.28 -7.16
C GLY A 115 11.06 8.80 -7.29
N THR A 116 9.95 9.29 -7.83
CA THR A 116 9.71 10.73 -8.05
C THR A 116 8.92 11.38 -6.91
N GLY A 117 8.70 10.68 -5.80
CA GLY A 117 7.94 11.23 -4.69
C GLY A 117 6.43 11.20 -4.91
N VAL A 118 5.90 10.12 -5.45
CA VAL A 118 4.46 9.99 -5.73
C VAL A 118 3.67 10.09 -4.42
N ASN A 119 2.70 11.01 -4.37
CA ASN A 119 1.83 11.19 -3.21
C ASN A 119 0.66 10.20 -3.26
N PHE A 120 0.34 9.56 -2.13
CA PHE A 120 -0.81 8.66 -1.99
C PHE A 120 -1.86 9.16 -0.99
N ALA A 121 -1.65 10.29 -0.31
CA ALA A 121 -2.55 10.81 0.72
C ALA A 121 -3.98 11.03 0.21
N GLN A 122 -4.14 11.40 -1.07
CA GLN A 122 -5.45 11.60 -1.70
C GLN A 122 -6.31 10.33 -1.78
N PHE A 123 -5.75 9.14 -1.53
CA PHE A 123 -6.47 7.87 -1.58
C PHE A 123 -6.89 7.34 -0.21
N GLN A 124 -6.65 8.10 0.86
CA GLN A 124 -7.08 7.72 2.20
C GLN A 124 -8.61 7.66 2.30
N GLN A 125 -9.12 6.58 2.90
CA GLN A 125 -10.55 6.30 3.11
C GLN A 125 -10.96 6.50 4.55
#